data_AF-A0A820F290-F1
#
_entry.id   AF-A0A820F290-F1
#
_cell.length_a   1.000
_cell.length_b   1.000
_cell.length_c   1.000
_cell.angle_alpha   90.00
_cell.angle_beta   90.00
_cell.angle_gamma   90.00
#
_symmetry.space_group_name_H-M   'P 1'
#
loop_
_entity.id
_entity.type
_entity.pdbx_description
1 polymer ?
#
loop_
_entity_poly.entity_id
_entity_poly.type
_entity_poly.pdbx_seq_one_letter_code
_entity_poly.pdbx_strand_id
1 'polypeptide(L)'
;MLIAVGVIYNISRHENGIQVLNSLDTTNKLKEFQKHHQNSDISVLCMMTMALLSTPEQIKNDRRRMNNILDQLLEIIVNASKQSS
;
A
#
# COMPACT_ATOMS: atom_id res chain seq x y z
N MET A 1 8.81 -7.29 7.22
CA MET A 1 7.92 -6.47 6.38
C MET A 1 8.36 -6.42 4.91
N LEU A 2 9.64 -6.20 4.58
CA LEU A 2 10.14 -6.28 3.19
C LEU A 2 9.74 -7.58 2.46
N ILE A 3 9.78 -8.73 3.16
CA ILE A 3 9.33 -10.03 2.62
C ILE A 3 7.83 -10.01 2.30
N ALA A 4 6.99 -9.42 3.14
CA ALA A 4 5.54 -9.34 2.93
C ALA A 4 5.20 -8.46 1.71
N VAL A 5 5.88 -7.32 1.56
CA VAL A 5 5.72 -6.43 0.40
C VAL A 5 6.16 -7.13 -0.89
N GLY A 6 7.29 -7.87 -0.86
CA GLY A 6 7.75 -8.64 -2.02
C GLY A 6 6.80 -9.76 -2.43
N VAL A 7 6.23 -10.48 -1.46
CA VAL A 7 5.21 -11.52 -1.72
C VAL A 7 3.94 -10.91 -2.31
N ILE A 8 3.46 -9.79 -1.76
CA ILE A 8 2.28 -9.09 -2.28
C ILE A 8 2.53 -8.57 -3.69
N TYR A 9 3.70 -8.00 -3.96
CA TYR A 9 4.10 -7.56 -5.29
C TYR A 9 4.09 -8.73 -6.30
N ASN A 10 4.69 -9.87 -5.94
CA ASN A 10 4.71 -11.02 -6.83
C ASN A 10 3.31 -11.58 -7.09
N ILE A 11 2.49 -11.73 -6.05
CA ILE A 11 1.13 -12.25 -6.18
C ILE A 11 0.27 -11.32 -7.03
N SER A 12 0.32 -10.01 -6.78
CA SER A 12 -0.50 -9.01 -7.48
C SER A 12 -0.23 -8.90 -8.99
N ARG A 13 0.92 -9.37 -9.47
CA ARG A 13 1.27 -9.41 -10.90
C ARG A 13 0.62 -10.57 -11.67
N HIS A 14 0.07 -11.56 -10.98
CA HIS A 14 -0.71 -12.61 -11.62
C HIS A 14 -2.09 -12.08 -12.04
N GLU A 15 -2.66 -12.64 -13.10
CA GLU A 15 -3.96 -12.25 -13.67
C GLU A 15 -5.08 -12.14 -12.61
N ASN A 16 -5.07 -13.06 -11.62
CA ASN A 16 -6.03 -13.10 -10.51
C ASN A 16 -5.41 -12.74 -9.15
N GLY A 17 -4.22 -12.14 -9.15
CA GLY A 17 -3.42 -11.87 -7.95
C GLY A 17 -4.14 -11.04 -6.90
N ILE A 18 -4.78 -9.95 -7.34
CA ILE A 18 -5.55 -9.05 -6.46
C ILE A 18 -6.74 -9.79 -5.83
N GLN A 19 -7.42 -10.66 -6.56
CA GLN A 19 -8.54 -11.45 -6.03
C GLN A 19 -8.08 -12.45 -4.99
N VAL A 20 -6.93 -13.12 -5.23
CA VAL A 20 -6.31 -14.02 -4.24
C VAL A 20 -5.97 -13.26 -2.97
N LEU A 21 -5.29 -12.11 -3.07
CA LEU A 21 -4.93 -11.28 -1.91
C LEU A 21 -6.16 -10.78 -1.14
N ASN A 22 -7.23 -10.40 -1.85
CA ASN A 22 -8.48 -10.01 -1.23
C ASN A 22 -9.18 -11.18 -0.53
N SER A 23 -9.13 -12.40 -1.08
CA SER A 23 -9.68 -13.60 -0.43
C SER A 23 -8.97 -13.97 0.88
N LEU A 24 -7.70 -13.55 1.04
CA LEU A 24 -6.89 -13.77 2.24
C LEU A 24 -7.06 -12.65 3.30
N ASP A 25 -7.99 -11.73 3.07
CA ASP A 25 -8.26 -10.57 3.93
C ASP A 25 -7.03 -9.66 4.13
N THR A 26 -6.17 -9.58 3.11
CA THR A 26 -4.87 -8.90 3.19
C THR A 26 -5.00 -7.43 3.59
N THR A 27 -6.03 -6.74 3.08
CA THR A 27 -6.30 -5.33 3.42
C THR A 27 -6.56 -5.13 4.90
N ASN A 28 -7.36 -5.98 5.56
CA ASN A 28 -7.63 -5.81 6.99
C ASN A 28 -6.43 -6.20 7.84
N LYS A 29 -5.69 -7.25 7.46
CA LYS A 29 -4.42 -7.61 8.11
C LYS A 29 -3.39 -6.48 8.05
N LEU A 30 -3.31 -5.75 6.93
CA LEU A 30 -2.45 -4.58 6.80
C LEU A 30 -2.91 -3.40 7.68
N LYS A 31 -4.22 -3.18 7.82
CA LYS A 31 -4.76 -2.15 8.74
C LYS A 31 -4.42 -2.48 10.19
N GLU A 32 -4.60 -3.73 10.60
CA GLU A 32 -4.22 -4.19 11.94
C GLU A 32 -2.72 -4.06 12.14
N PHE A 33 -1.91 -4.51 11.18
CA PHE A 33 -0.46 -4.38 11.24
C PHE A 33 -0.02 -2.92 11.40
N GLN A 34 -0.60 -2.00 10.62
CA GLN A 34 -0.34 -0.56 10.71
C GLN A 34 -0.72 0.01 12.08
N LYS A 35 -1.85 -0.39 12.66
CA LYS A 35 -2.27 0.08 14.01
C LYS A 35 -1.25 -0.29 15.10
N HIS A 36 -0.64 -1.47 14.99
CA HIS A 36 0.31 -1.96 15.99
C HIS A 36 1.75 -1.47 15.75
N HIS A 37 2.03 -0.81 14.62
CA HIS A 37 3.38 -0.36 14.26
C HIS A 37 3.36 1.14 13.91
N GLN A 38 3.85 1.98 14.82
CA GLN A 38 3.92 3.44 14.65
C GLN A 38 5.15 3.92 13.84
N ASN A 39 5.66 3.11 12.92
CA ASN A 39 6.79 3.49 12.08
C ASN A 39 6.27 4.10 10.77
N SER A 40 6.79 5.28 10.40
CA SER A 40 6.38 6.03 9.20
C SER A 40 6.52 5.23 7.92
N ASP A 41 7.63 4.52 7.76
CA ASP A 41 7.96 3.77 6.55
C ASP A 41 7.06 2.53 6.44
N ILE A 42 6.78 1.89 7.57
CA ILE A 42 5.78 0.81 7.69
C ILE A 42 4.40 1.31 7.27
N SER A 43 4.00 2.47 7.79
CA SER A 43 2.70 3.08 7.53
C SER A 43 2.52 3.34 6.04
N VAL A 44 3.53 3.93 5.38
CA VAL A 44 3.48 4.20 3.94
C VAL A 44 3.40 2.92 3.13
N LEU A 45 4.23 1.91 3.42
CA LEU A 45 4.19 0.64 2.69
C LEU A 45 2.84 -0.07 2.83
N CYS A 46 2.23 -0.04 4.02
CA CYS A 46 0.88 -0.53 4.24
C CYS A 46 -0.14 0.25 3.40
N MET A 47 -0.04 1.58 3.36
CA MET A 47 -0.94 2.43 2.58
C MET A 47 -0.83 2.20 1.07
N MET A 48 0.39 2.09 0.53
CA MET A 48 0.64 1.74 -0.87
C MET A 48 0.03 0.39 -1.23
N THR A 49 0.23 -0.60 -0.36
CA THR A 49 -0.28 -1.96 -0.60
C THR A 49 -1.80 -2.00 -0.52
N MET A 50 -2.41 -1.29 0.42
CA MET A 50 -3.87 -1.16 0.48
C MET A 50 -4.44 -0.44 -0.75
N ALA A 51 -3.76 0.57 -1.28
CA ALA A 51 -4.16 1.25 -2.51
C ALA A 51 -4.14 0.29 -3.71
N LEU A 52 -3.12 -0.56 -3.83
CA LEU A 52 -3.02 -1.60 -4.85
C LEU A 52 -4.19 -2.61 -4.78
N LEU A 53 -4.66 -2.93 -3.58
CA LEU A 53 -5.73 -3.90 -3.34
C LEU A 53 -7.14 -3.31 -3.46
N SER A 54 -7.27 -1.98 -3.55
CA SER A 54 -8.56 -1.30 -3.54
C SER A 54 -9.29 -1.43 -4.87
N THR A 55 -10.59 -1.70 -4.84
CA THR A 55 -11.44 -1.69 -6.04
C THR A 55 -11.72 -0.26 -6.50
N PRO A 56 -12.00 -0.02 -7.80
CA PRO A 56 -12.31 1.33 -8.31
C PRO A 56 -13.41 2.07 -7.51
N GLU A 57 -14.46 1.35 -7.08
CA GLU A 57 -15.51 1.88 -6.20
C GLU A 57 -14.99 2.30 -4.83
N GLN A 58 -14.10 1.50 -4.21
CA GLN A 58 -13.47 1.85 -2.93
C GLN A 58 -12.58 3.09 -3.08
N ILE A 59 -11.85 3.21 -4.20
CA ILE A 59 -11.04 4.38 -4.52
C ILE A 59 -11.92 5.63 -4.66
N LYS A 60 -13.06 5.53 -5.36
CA LYS A 60 -14.02 6.63 -5.52
C LYS A 60 -14.59 7.09 -4.18
N ASN A 61 -14.94 6.15 -3.30
CA ASN A 61 -15.56 6.44 -2.02
C ASN A 61 -14.57 6.98 -0.98
N ASP A 62 -13.28 6.68 -1.11
CA ASP A 62 -12.22 7.12 -0.18
C ASP A 62 -11.20 8.08 -0.84
N ARG A 63 -11.69 8.91 -1.77
CA ARG A 63 -10.87 9.78 -2.64
C ARG A 63 -9.91 10.68 -1.87
N ARG A 64 -10.35 11.22 -0.72
CA ARG A 64 -9.52 12.11 0.13
C ARG A 64 -8.33 11.37 0.73
N ARG A 65 -8.56 10.15 1.24
CA ARG A 65 -7.49 9.31 1.79
C ARG A 65 -6.51 8.88 0.71
N MET A 66 -7.01 8.55 -0.48
CA MET A 66 -6.16 8.16 -1.60
C MET A 66 -5.24 9.29 -2.06
N ASN A 67 -5.76 10.53 -2.15
CA ASN A 67 -4.94 11.69 -2.47
C ASN A 67 -3.82 11.90 -1.45
N ASN A 68 -4.12 11.79 -0.15
CA ASN A 68 -3.11 11.91 0.90
C ASN A 68 -2.02 10.82 0.79
N ILE A 69 -2.39 9.59 0.43
CA ILE A 69 -1.43 8.50 0.20
C ILE A 69 -0.54 8.81 -0.99
N LEU A 70 -1.11 9.32 -2.08
CA LEU A 70 -0.37 9.72 -3.27
C LEU A 70 0.59 10.88 -2.98
N ASP A 71 0.16 11.88 -2.22
CA ASP A 71 1.00 13.02 -1.83
C ASP A 71 2.20 12.57 -0.99
N GLN A 72 1.99 11.68 -0.01
CA GLN A 72 3.07 11.10 0.79
C GLN A 72 4.03 10.26 -0.06
N LEU A 73 3.52 9.54 -1.04
CA LEU A 73 4.33 8.76 -1.97
C LEU A 73 5.20 9.66 -2.85
N LEU A 74 4.62 10.73 -3.38
CA LEU A 74 5.34 11.74 -4.17
C LEU A 74 6.44 12.40 -3.35
N GLU A 75 6.15 12.75 -2.09
CA GLU A 75 7.14 13.31 -1.17
C GLU A 75 8.33 12.37 -0.96
N ILE A 76 8.07 11.08 -0.76
CA ILE A 76 9.14 10.06 -0.62
C ILE A 76 9.98 9.95 -1.89
N ILE A 77 9.35 9.93 -3.07
CA ILE A 77 10.07 9.88 -4.35
C ILE A 77 10.95 11.12 -4.53
N VAL A 78 10.42 12.30 -4.24
CA VAL A 78 11.15 13.58 -4.34
C VAL A 78 12.31 13.63 -3.35
N ASN A 79 12.14 13.12 -2.13
CA ASN A 79 13.20 13.10 -1.14
C ASN A 79 14.29 12.08 -1.50
N ALA A 80 13.91 10.90 -2.01
CA ALA A 80 14.85 9.89 -2.46
C ALA A 80 15.70 10.37 -3.65
N SER A 81 15.11 11.12 -4.59
CA SER A 81 15.84 11.65 -5.75
C SER A 81 16.85 12.74 -5.36
N LYS A 82 16.57 13.54 -4.33
CA LYS A 82 17.50 14.53 -3.79
C LYS A 82 18.68 13.92 -3.05
N GLN A 83 18.51 12.76 -2.43
CA GLN A 83 19.59 12.07 -1.69
C GLN A 83 20.53 11.28 -2.61
N SER A 84 20.13 11.04 -3.86
CA SER A 84 20.93 10.37 -4.88
C SER A 84 21.69 11.34 -5.80
N SER A 85 21.63 12.66 -5.51
CA SER A 85 22.34 13.75 -6.18
C SER A 85 23.51 14.24 -5.33
#